data_AF-A0A3N5WWD4-F1
#
_entry.id   AF-A0A3N5WWD4-F1
#
_cell.length_a   1.000
_cell.length_b   1.000
_cell.length_c   1.000
_cell.angle_alpha   90.00
_cell.angle_beta   90.00
_cell.angle_gamma   90.00
#
_symmetry.space_group_name_H-M   'P 1'
#
loop_
_entity.id
_entity.type
_entity.pdbx_description
1 polymer ?
#
loop_
_entity_poly.entity_id
_entity_poly.type
_entity_poly.pdbx_seq_one_letter_code
_entity_poly.pdbx_strand_id
1 'polypeptide(L)' 'MSVPRDEILNRLKAQVAAGKPIVGCGAGTGISAKLAEAGGADLIIIYNSGRYRMAGRGSLAGLLAYGDANGIV' A
#
# COMPACT_ATOMS: atom_id res chain seq x y z
N MET A 1 8.25 1.76 16.72
CA MET A 1 7.07 1.66 17.59
C MET A 1 5.85 1.57 16.69
N SER A 2 4.97 0.58 16.86
CA SER A 2 3.77 0.41 16.03
C SER A 2 2.64 1.32 16.50
N VAL A 3 1.89 1.92 15.58
CA VAL A 3 0.67 2.69 15.90
C VAL A 3 -0.47 1.72 16.21
N PRO A 4 -1.20 1.86 17.33
CA PRO A 4 -2.35 1.01 17.65
C PRO A 4 -3.46 1.11 16.61
N ARG A 5 -4.19 0.01 16.40
CA ARG A 5 -5.30 -0.05 15.43
C ARG A 5 -6.34 1.04 15.67
N ASP A 6 -6.73 1.26 16.92
CA ASP A 6 -7.76 2.25 17.24
C ASP A 6 -7.31 3.67 16.93
N GLU A 7 -6.03 3.97 17.10
CA GLU A 7 -5.45 5.26 16.71
C GLU A 7 -5.47 5.44 15.19
N ILE A 8 -5.09 4.43 14.41
CA ILE A 8 -5.18 4.44 12.94
C ILE A 8 -6.62 4.72 12.50
N LEU A 9 -7.59 3.99 13.06
CA LEU A 9 -9.00 4.15 12.71
C LEU A 9 -9.53 5.54 13.08
N ASN A 10 -9.12 6.10 14.21
CA ASN A 10 -9.52 7.45 14.61
C ASN A 10 -8.98 8.50 13.63
N ARG A 11 -7.72 8.38 13.18
CA ARG A 11 -7.14 9.28 12.17
C ARG A 11 -7.90 9.22 10.85
N LEU A 12 -8.22 8.01 10.36
CA LEU A 12 -8.98 7.82 9.12
C LEU A 12 -10.42 8.37 9.22
N LYS A 13 -11.11 8.11 10.33
CA LYS A 13 -12.45 8.67 10.58
C LYS A 13 -12.43 10.20 10.64
N ALA A 14 -11.37 10.79 11.20
CA ALA A 14 -11.20 12.24 11.25
C ALA A 14 -11.04 12.85 9.84
N GLN A 15 -10.33 12.19 8.91
CA GLN A 15 -10.26 12.64 7.51
C GLN A 15 -11.65 12.68 6.87
N VAL A 16 -12.43 11.61 7.05
CA VAL A 16 -13.80 11.52 6.52
C VAL A 16 -14.70 12.59 7.13
N ALA A 17 -14.64 12.80 8.45
CA ALA A 17 -15.40 13.83 9.14
C ALA A 17 -15.03 15.25 8.67
N ALA A 18 -13.78 15.46 8.25
CA ALA A 18 -13.30 16.70 7.65
C ALA A 18 -13.65 16.83 6.15
N GLY A 19 -14.43 15.90 5.58
CA GLY A 19 -14.80 15.90 4.16
C GLY A 19 -13.64 15.57 3.21
N LYS A 20 -12.54 15.00 3.71
CA LYS A 20 -11.37 14.61 2.91
C LYS A 20 -11.45 13.13 2.55
N PRO A 21 -11.13 12.74 1.30
CA PRO A 21 -11.06 11.34 0.93
C PRO A 21 -9.89 10.65 1.62
N ILE A 22 -10.04 9.35 1.88
CA ILE A 22 -8.93 8.50 2.30
C ILE A 22 -8.25 7.95 1.04
N VAL A 23 -6.94 8.13 0.93
CA VAL A 23 -6.13 7.70 -0.21
C VAL A 23 -5.20 6.56 0.18
N GLY A 24 -5.47 5.37 -0.35
CA GLY A 24 -4.59 4.21 -0.25
C GLY A 24 -3.65 4.08 -1.45
N CYS A 25 -2.38 3.78 -1.21
CA CYS A 25 -1.37 3.62 -2.26
C CYS A 25 -0.80 2.19 -2.30
N GLY A 26 -0.75 1.59 -3.48
CA GLY A 26 -0.04 0.33 -3.69
C GLY A 26 1.45 0.57 -3.99
N ALA A 27 2.37 0.06 -3.16
CA ALA A 27 3.81 0.23 -3.35
C ALA A 27 4.50 -1.10 -3.73
N GLY A 28 5.23 -1.10 -4.85
CA GLY A 28 5.99 -2.27 -5.30
C GLY A 28 7.48 -2.23 -4.95
N THR A 29 7.99 -1.07 -4.54
CA THR A 29 9.39 -0.83 -4.14
C THR A 29 9.44 0.18 -3.00
N GLY A 30 10.58 0.26 -2.31
CA GLY A 30 10.79 1.24 -1.23
C GLY A 30 10.69 2.70 -1.70
N ILE A 31 11.15 3.02 -2.92
CA ILE A 31 11.03 4.38 -3.44
C ILE A 31 9.56 4.76 -3.71
N SER A 32 8.73 3.82 -4.18
CA SER A 32 7.28 4.04 -4.31
C SER A 32 6.64 4.35 -2.96
N ALA A 33 7.00 3.61 -1.91
CA ALA A 33 6.48 3.85 -0.56
C ALA A 33 6.91 5.22 -0.01
N LYS A 34 8.20 5.58 -0.16
CA LYS A 34 8.74 6.86 0.29
C LYS A 34 8.05 8.05 -0.38
N LEU A 35 7.79 7.96 -1.69
CA LEU A 35 7.11 9.02 -2.44
C LEU A 35 5.60 9.05 -2.16
N ALA A 36 4.98 7.90 -1.87
CA ALA A 36 3.58 7.85 -1.42
C ALA A 36 3.39 8.52 -0.06
N GLU A 37 4.30 8.28 0.89
CA GLU A 37 4.33 8.99 2.18
C GLU A 37 4.53 10.50 1.98
N ALA A 38 5.53 10.90 1.18
CA ALA A 38 5.78 12.32 0.88
C ALA A 38 4.60 13.00 0.17
N GLY A 39 3.82 12.23 -0.61
CA GLY A 39 2.59 12.67 -1.27
C GLY A 39 1.35 12.73 -0.36
N GLY A 40 1.47 12.31 0.90
CA GLY A 40 0.37 12.35 1.87
C GLY A 40 -0.63 11.20 1.76
N ALA A 41 -0.22 10.02 1.29
CA ALA A 41 -1.08 8.84 1.32
C ALA A 41 -1.45 8.46 2.77
N ASP A 42 -2.71 8.14 3.02
CA ASP A 42 -3.19 7.75 4.35
C ASP A 42 -2.76 6.32 4.73
N LEU A 43 -2.56 5.47 3.73
CA LEU A 43 -2.20 4.07 3.89
C LEU A 43 -1.44 3.53 2.68
N ILE A 44 -0.50 2.62 2.95
CA ILE A 44 0.31 1.94 1.94
C ILE A 44 0.03 0.43 2.01
N ILE A 45 -0.21 -0.19 0.86
CA ILE A 45 -0.38 -1.64 0.72
C ILE A 45 0.75 -2.17 -0.18
N ILE A 46 1.37 -3.26 0.24
CA ILE A 46 2.38 -3.99 -0.54
C ILE A 46 1.89 -5.41 -0.80
N TYR A 47 2.23 -5.96 -1.97
CA TYR A 47 1.93 -7.34 -2.38
C TYR A 47 2.79 -7.70 -3.60
N ASN A 48 2.84 -8.99 -3.93
CA ASN A 48 3.66 -9.53 -5.02
C ASN A 48 3.42 -8.84 -6.38
N SER A 49 2.16 -8.57 -6.78
CA SER A 49 1.88 -7.83 -8.02
C SER A 49 2.43 -6.41 -8.00
N GLY A 50 2.60 -5.77 -6.83
CA GLY A 50 3.33 -4.51 -6.71
C GLY A 50 4.77 -4.66 -7.19
N ARG A 51 5.49 -5.65 -6.66
CA ARG A 51 6.87 -5.97 -7.07
C ARG A 51 6.95 -6.30 -8.57
N TYR A 52 6.03 -7.12 -9.08
CA TYR A 52 6.01 -7.50 -10.49
C TYR A 52 5.71 -6.33 -11.44
N ARG A 53 4.80 -5.41 -11.06
CA ARG A 53 4.57 -4.17 -11.81
C ARG A 53 5.84 -3.34 -11.91
N MET A 54 6.57 -3.19 -10.81
CA MET A 54 7.83 -2.44 -10.78
C MET A 54 8.96 -3.14 -11.57
N ALA A 55 8.81 -4.44 -11.86
CA ALA A 55 9.67 -5.19 -12.79
C ALA A 55 9.21 -5.15 -14.25
N GLY A 56 8.19 -4.33 -14.59
CA GLY A 56 7.67 -4.22 -15.95
C GLY A 56 6.79 -5.41 -16.37
N ARG A 57 6.01 -5.99 -15.46
CA ARG A 57 5.05 -7.07 -15.73
C ARG A 57 3.61 -6.61 -15.45
N GLY A 58 2.65 -7.29 -16.09
CA GLY A 58 1.22 -7.02 -15.87
C GLY A 58 0.75 -7.39 -14.47
N SER A 59 -0.28 -6.70 -13.96
CA SER A 59 -0.81 -6.89 -12.60
C SER A 59 -1.26 -8.31 -12.29
N LEU A 60 -1.78 -9.03 -13.30
CA LEU A 60 -2.24 -10.41 -13.14
C LEU A 60 -1.10 -11.42 -12.96
N ALA A 61 0.16 -11.03 -13.18
CA ALA A 61 1.31 -11.90 -12.94
C ALA A 61 1.38 -12.40 -11.47
N GLY A 62 0.84 -11.64 -10.51
CA GLY A 62 0.79 -12.07 -9.10
C GLY A 62 -0.22 -13.16 -8.79
N LEU A 63 -1.09 -13.53 -9.73
CA LEU A 63 -2.05 -14.63 -9.58
C LEU A 63 -1.54 -15.94 -10.21
N LEU A 64 -0.45 -15.89 -10.97
CA LEU A 64 0.11 -17.06 -11.67
C LEU A 64 1.21 -17.71 -10.84
N ALA A 65 1.61 -18.92 -11.22
CA ALA A 65 2.60 -19.74 -10.52
C ALA A 65 4.06 -19.25 -10.73
N TYR A 66 4.31 -17.96 -10.53
CA TYR A 66 5.64 -17.33 -10.65
C TYR A 66 6.36 -17.13 -9.30
N GLY A 67 5.68 -17.42 -8.20
CA GLY A 67 6.23 -17.36 -6.85
C GLY A 67 5.13 -17.46 -5.79
N ASP A 68 5.52 -17.79 -4.56
CA ASP A 68 4.62 -17.75 -3.41
C ASP A 68 4.32 -16.30 -3.02
N ALA A 69 3.07 -15.90 -3.14
CA ALA A 69 2.64 -14.54 -2.79
C ALA A 69 2.91 -14.18 -1.33
N ASN A 70 2.70 -15.12 -0.41
CA ASN A 70 2.89 -14.90 1.03
C ASN A 70 4.37 -14.96 1.44
N GLY A 71 5.19 -15.73 0.73
CA GLY A 71 6.64 -15.73 0.92
C GLY A 71 7.35 -14.51 0.31
N ILE A 72 6.71 -13.80 -0.63
CA ILE A 72 7.24 -12.58 -1.26
C ILE A 72 7.00 -11.32 -0.41
N VAL A 73 5.91 -11.30 0.36
CA VAL A 73 5.44 -10.15 1.14
C VAL A 73 5.94 -10.18 2.58
#